data_AF-A0A930ATU7-F1
#
_entry.id   AF-A0A930ATU7-F1
#
_cell.length_a   1.000
_cell.length_b   1.000
_cell.length_c   1.000
_cell.angle_alpha   90.00
_cell.angle_beta   90.00
_cell.angle_gamma   90.00
#
_symmetry.space_group_name_H-M   'P 1'
#
loop_
_entity.id
_entity.type
_entity.pdbx_description
1 polymer ?
#
loop_
_entity_poly.entity_id
_entity_poly.type
_entity_poly.pdbx_seq_one_letter_code
_entity_poly.pdbx_strand_id
1 'polypeptide(L)'
;MDSLKITEDFRMKNMLDYIKEFGHVSFEERAFSEIDALVLTELEYLPLENVVPSDENGENFVTVKEIAEYMQEHKQELFDENPMMITEERHEVSQVIADAPRFQSLKFFGVVSEWDKDTTKQFAAVTVEVEPSVRLVVFRGTDETLIGWKEDFLMTYSPLVAAQTDAKEYLAKQASLWGGDLMISGHSKGGNLAIYAAATQAEDVQLRIVDIFCFDSPGLYRSVLETKGYQNIVPLAMRYIPQDAL
;
A
#
# COMPACT_ATOMS: atom_id res chain seq x y z
N MET A 1 9.84 39.07 7.65
CA MET A 1 10.11 37.63 7.91
C MET A 1 8.96 37.16 8.77
N ASP A 2 7.86 36.85 8.10
CA ASP A 2 6.64 36.42 8.76
C ASP A 2 6.83 34.99 9.26
N SER A 3 6.94 34.86 10.57
CA SER A 3 6.74 33.61 11.26
C SER A 3 5.31 33.14 10.96
N LEU A 4 5.18 32.04 10.22
CA LEU A 4 3.95 31.27 10.13
C LEU A 4 3.52 30.92 11.56
N LYS A 5 2.57 31.69 12.08
CA LYS A 5 1.80 31.32 13.25
C LYS A 5 0.96 30.13 12.84
N ILE A 6 1.39 28.94 13.27
CA ILE A 6 0.53 27.77 13.31
C ILE A 6 -0.61 28.15 14.24
N THR A 7 -1.77 28.50 13.66
CA THR A 7 -2.99 28.73 14.42
C THR A 7 -3.40 27.42 15.06
N GLU A 8 -3.69 27.44 16.37
CA GLU A 8 -4.11 26.30 17.20
C GLU A 8 -5.40 25.58 16.75
N ASP A 9 -5.91 25.84 15.54
CA ASP A 9 -7.26 25.46 15.08
C ASP A 9 -7.28 24.42 13.94
N PHE A 10 -6.13 23.88 13.53
CA PHE A 10 -6.07 22.68 12.67
C PHE A 10 -5.27 21.59 13.35
N ARG A 11 -5.94 20.75 14.15
CA ARG A 11 -5.44 19.42 14.45
C ARG A 11 -5.79 18.55 13.25
N MET A 12 -4.80 18.04 12.54
CA MET A 12 -4.98 17.00 11.53
C MET A 12 -5.55 15.75 12.23
N LYS A 13 -6.86 15.48 12.05
CA LYS A 13 -7.54 14.38 12.77
C LYS A 13 -7.56 13.10 11.96
N ASN A 14 -7.56 13.20 10.64
CA ASN A 14 -7.61 12.05 9.74
C ASN A 14 -6.97 12.35 8.37
N MET A 15 -6.98 11.34 7.49
CA MET A 15 -6.40 11.41 6.15
C MET A 15 -7.03 12.49 5.26
N LEU A 16 -8.34 12.73 5.37
CA LEU A 16 -9.03 13.77 4.58
C LEU A 16 -8.55 15.17 4.95
N ASP A 17 -8.29 15.42 6.24
CA ASP A 17 -7.70 16.68 6.70
C ASP A 17 -6.32 16.89 6.08
N TYR A 18 -5.49 15.84 6.03
CA TYR A 18 -4.17 15.90 5.39
C TYR A 18 -4.29 16.23 3.89
N ILE A 19 -5.16 15.54 3.16
CA ILE A 19 -5.30 15.78 1.72
C ILE A 19 -5.82 17.20 1.44
N LYS A 20 -6.74 17.71 2.27
CA LYS A 20 -7.23 19.10 2.17
C LYS A 20 -6.12 20.12 2.44
N GLU A 21 -5.26 19.86 3.42
CA GLU A 21 -4.17 20.77 3.78
C GLU A 21 -3.00 20.72 2.79
N PHE A 22 -2.60 19.53 2.34
CA PHE A 22 -1.35 19.35 1.57
C PHE A 22 -1.54 18.82 0.15
N GLY A 23 -2.75 18.46 -0.27
CA GLY A 23 -3.01 17.89 -1.61
C GLY A 23 -2.65 18.83 -2.76
N HIS A 24 -2.60 20.14 -2.51
CA HIS A 24 -2.17 21.15 -3.48
C HIS A 24 -0.64 21.31 -3.58
N VAL A 25 0.13 20.69 -2.69
CA VAL A 25 1.60 20.83 -2.60
C VAL A 25 2.26 19.65 -3.32
N SER A 26 3.11 19.96 -4.31
CA SER A 26 3.82 18.95 -5.11
C SER A 26 4.86 18.16 -4.29
N PHE A 27 5.31 17.01 -4.80
CA PHE A 27 6.41 16.26 -4.18
C PHE A 27 7.76 17.01 -4.23
N GLU A 28 7.94 17.91 -5.20
CA GLU A 28 9.12 18.79 -5.28
C GLU A 28 9.15 19.81 -4.13
N GLU A 29 8.00 20.38 -3.77
CA GLU A 29 7.89 21.34 -2.67
C GLU A 29 7.89 20.65 -1.30
N ARG A 30 7.26 19.48 -1.21
CA ARG A 30 7.24 18.65 -0.01
C ARG A 30 7.42 17.19 -0.41
N ALA A 31 8.58 16.64 -0.07
CA ALA A 31 8.93 15.24 -0.34
C ALA A 31 7.83 14.26 0.13
N PHE A 32 7.78 13.11 -0.54
CA PHE A 32 6.90 12.00 -0.18
C PHE A 32 7.06 11.63 1.30
N SER A 33 5.94 11.38 1.98
CA SER A 33 5.87 11.13 3.42
C SER A 33 5.08 9.87 3.75
N GLU A 34 5.14 9.46 5.00
CA GLU A 34 4.39 8.32 5.51
C GLU A 34 2.87 8.47 5.36
N ILE A 35 2.37 9.71 5.38
CA ILE A 35 0.93 9.97 5.21
C ILE A 35 0.54 9.79 3.74
N ASP A 36 1.43 10.10 2.80
CA ASP A 36 1.21 9.80 1.38
C ASP A 36 1.19 8.28 1.15
N ALA A 37 2.12 7.54 1.76
CA ALA A 37 2.10 6.07 1.73
C ALA A 37 0.80 5.52 2.33
N LEU A 38 0.31 6.09 3.44
CA LEU A 38 -0.94 5.67 4.06
C LEU A 38 -2.14 5.91 3.13
N VAL A 39 -2.20 7.07 2.46
CA VAL A 39 -3.25 7.39 1.47
C VAL A 39 -3.26 6.35 0.34
N LEU A 40 -2.09 6.08 -0.25
CA LEU A 40 -1.98 5.11 -1.34
C LEU A 40 -2.25 3.67 -0.89
N THR A 41 -1.92 3.35 0.37
CA THR A 41 -2.23 2.04 0.98
C THR A 41 -3.73 1.86 1.18
N GLU A 42 -4.45 2.91 1.53
CA GLU A 42 -5.91 2.84 1.69
C GLU A 42 -6.62 2.60 0.35
N LEU A 43 -6.10 3.15 -0.76
CA LEU A 43 -6.66 2.92 -2.10
C LEU A 43 -6.60 1.47 -2.56
N GLU A 44 -5.66 0.69 -2.04
CA GLU A 44 -5.55 -0.72 -2.40
C GLU A 44 -6.76 -1.55 -1.92
N TYR A 45 -7.57 -1.02 -1.01
CA TYR A 45 -8.85 -1.63 -0.62
C TYR A 45 -9.99 -1.40 -1.61
N LEU A 46 -9.81 -0.53 -2.62
CA LEU A 46 -10.73 -0.41 -3.75
C LEU A 46 -10.58 -1.61 -4.68
N PRO A 47 -11.57 -1.92 -5.53
CA PRO A 47 -11.52 -3.02 -6.48
C PRO A 47 -10.67 -2.63 -7.70
N LEU A 48 -9.37 -2.40 -7.47
CA LEU A 48 -8.43 -1.91 -8.46
C LEU A 48 -8.27 -2.88 -9.63
N GLU A 49 -8.51 -4.17 -9.44
CA GLU A 49 -8.52 -5.19 -10.49
C GLU A 49 -9.51 -4.90 -11.63
N ASN A 50 -10.51 -4.05 -11.39
CA ASN A 50 -11.51 -3.68 -12.39
C ASN A 50 -11.05 -2.53 -13.32
N VAL A 51 -10.00 -1.79 -12.96
CA VAL A 51 -9.58 -0.55 -13.66
C VAL A 51 -8.08 -0.45 -13.90
N VAL A 52 -7.25 -0.98 -13.02
CA VAL A 52 -5.79 -0.94 -13.13
C VAL A 52 -5.31 -2.09 -14.02
N PRO A 53 -4.38 -1.85 -14.96
CA PRO A 53 -3.82 -2.92 -15.78
C PRO A 53 -2.96 -3.87 -14.95
N SER A 54 -3.00 -5.16 -15.28
CA SER A 54 -2.19 -6.20 -14.64
C SER A 54 -0.77 -6.31 -15.19
N ASP A 55 -0.44 -5.60 -16.27
CA ASP A 55 0.93 -5.56 -16.78
C ASP A 55 1.85 -4.82 -15.80
N GLU A 56 2.95 -5.48 -15.43
CA GLU A 56 3.85 -5.05 -14.37
C GLU A 56 4.98 -4.12 -14.84
N ASN A 57 5.13 -3.90 -16.15
CA ASN A 57 6.29 -3.20 -16.70
C ASN A 57 6.12 -1.66 -16.62
N GLY A 58 4.88 -1.17 -16.50
CA GLY A 58 4.54 0.24 -16.36
C GLY A 58 4.33 0.99 -17.69
N GLU A 59 4.34 0.30 -18.83
CA GLU A 59 4.00 0.86 -20.15
C GLU A 59 2.51 1.19 -20.25
N ASN A 60 1.66 0.35 -19.65
CA ASN A 60 0.24 0.63 -19.49
C ASN A 60 -0.04 0.94 -18.01
N PHE A 61 -0.76 2.03 -17.77
CA PHE A 61 -1.12 2.47 -16.43
C PHE A 61 -2.45 3.23 -16.46
N VAL A 62 -3.03 3.42 -15.29
CA VAL A 62 -4.11 4.39 -15.05
C VAL A 62 -3.66 5.35 -13.95
N THR A 63 -4.18 6.57 -13.99
CA THR A 63 -3.90 7.59 -12.97
C THR A 63 -4.86 7.48 -11.80
N VAL A 64 -4.49 8.05 -10.66
CA VAL A 64 -5.40 8.21 -9.50
C VAL A 64 -6.72 8.86 -9.92
N LYS A 65 -6.65 9.86 -10.80
CA LYS A 65 -7.86 10.51 -11.31
C LYS A 65 -8.77 9.56 -12.08
N GLU A 66 -8.22 8.75 -12.97
CA GLU A 66 -9.00 7.76 -13.75
C GLU A 66 -9.59 6.67 -12.85
N ILE A 67 -8.85 6.23 -11.81
CA ILE A 67 -9.38 5.32 -10.79
C ILE A 67 -10.60 5.95 -10.10
N ALA A 68 -10.50 7.20 -9.67
CA ALA A 68 -11.60 7.88 -8.98
C ALA A 68 -12.82 8.13 -9.88
N GLU A 69 -12.60 8.44 -11.16
CA GLU A 69 -13.67 8.55 -12.15
C GLU A 69 -14.43 7.23 -12.29
N TYR A 70 -13.71 6.10 -12.38
CA TYR A 70 -14.31 4.76 -12.39
C TYR A 70 -15.10 4.48 -11.10
N MET A 71 -14.52 4.76 -9.92
CA MET A 71 -15.23 4.57 -8.64
C MET A 71 -16.51 5.39 -8.55
N GLN A 72 -16.52 6.60 -9.12
CA GLN A 72 -17.69 7.47 -9.15
C GLN A 72 -18.76 6.99 -10.13
N GLU A 73 -18.38 6.51 -11.31
CA GLU A 73 -19.30 5.96 -12.31
C GLU A 73 -19.99 4.68 -11.81
N HIS A 74 -19.25 3.83 -11.10
CA HIS A 74 -19.72 2.53 -10.62
C HIS A 74 -20.09 2.51 -9.13
N LYS A 75 -20.19 3.67 -8.45
CA LYS A 75 -20.34 3.77 -6.99
C LYS A 75 -21.38 2.82 -6.39
N GLN A 76 -22.60 2.81 -6.95
CA GLN A 76 -23.68 1.99 -6.41
C GLN A 76 -23.45 0.49 -6.64
N GLU A 77 -22.96 0.12 -7.81
CA GLU A 77 -22.65 -1.27 -8.17
C GLU A 77 -21.58 -1.84 -7.25
N LEU A 78 -20.46 -1.12 -7.10
CA LEU A 78 -19.35 -1.53 -6.24
C LEU A 78 -19.76 -1.60 -4.75
N PHE A 79 -20.59 -0.66 -4.29
CA PHE A 79 -21.15 -0.69 -2.95
C PHE A 79 -22.06 -1.90 -2.73
N ASP A 80 -22.92 -2.22 -3.69
CA ASP A 80 -23.85 -3.36 -3.59
C ASP A 80 -23.09 -4.71 -3.61
N GLU A 81 -21.98 -4.79 -4.35
CA GLU A 81 -21.12 -5.98 -4.40
C GLU A 81 -20.34 -6.22 -3.10
N ASN A 82 -19.77 -5.17 -2.51
CA ASN A 82 -18.98 -5.28 -1.28
C ASN A 82 -19.19 -4.08 -0.34
N PRO A 83 -20.33 -3.99 0.36
CA PRO A 83 -20.65 -2.85 1.22
C PRO A 83 -19.79 -2.77 2.49
N MET A 84 -19.04 -3.82 2.83
CA MET A 84 -18.13 -3.82 3.98
C MET A 84 -16.79 -3.17 3.64
N MET A 85 -16.29 -3.37 2.42
CA MET A 85 -15.03 -2.77 1.98
C MET A 85 -15.23 -1.45 1.28
N ILE A 86 -16.28 -1.30 0.47
CA ILE A 86 -16.55 -0.08 -0.27
C ILE A 86 -17.42 0.83 0.59
N THR A 87 -16.79 1.61 1.47
CA THR A 87 -17.50 2.55 2.34
C THR A 87 -17.63 3.93 1.69
N GLU A 88 -18.58 4.74 2.19
CA GLU A 88 -18.72 6.15 1.78
C GLU A 88 -17.43 6.94 2.03
N GLU A 89 -16.71 6.67 3.13
CA GLU A 89 -15.46 7.35 3.47
C GLU A 89 -14.34 7.00 2.49
N ARG A 90 -14.18 5.72 2.09
CA ARG A 90 -13.18 5.33 1.08
C ARG A 90 -13.50 5.92 -0.28
N HIS A 91 -14.80 5.94 -0.62
CA HIS A 91 -15.26 6.63 -1.82
C HIS A 91 -14.88 8.11 -1.76
N GLU A 92 -15.16 8.82 -0.66
CA GLU A 92 -14.78 10.22 -0.47
C GLU A 92 -13.27 10.43 -0.59
N VAL A 93 -12.45 9.59 0.04
CA VAL A 93 -10.98 9.64 -0.09
C VAL A 93 -10.57 9.56 -1.57
N SER A 94 -11.10 8.59 -2.32
CA SER A 94 -10.79 8.44 -3.76
C SER A 94 -11.10 9.71 -4.57
N GLN A 95 -12.21 10.39 -4.26
CA GLN A 95 -12.62 11.60 -4.97
C GLN A 95 -11.73 12.79 -4.60
N VAL A 96 -11.41 12.96 -3.32
CA VAL A 96 -10.61 14.11 -2.85
C VAL A 96 -9.18 14.04 -3.38
N ILE A 97 -8.57 12.85 -3.47
CA ILE A 97 -7.22 12.71 -4.02
C ILE A 97 -7.16 12.89 -5.55
N ALA A 98 -8.27 12.64 -6.25
CA ALA A 98 -8.35 12.84 -7.70
C ALA A 98 -8.24 14.31 -8.10
N ASP A 99 -8.65 15.21 -7.21
CA ASP A 99 -8.55 16.66 -7.37
C ASP A 99 -7.27 17.24 -6.74
N ALA A 100 -6.44 16.41 -6.11
CA ALA A 100 -5.22 16.85 -5.44
C ALA A 100 -4.00 16.73 -6.38
N PRO A 101 -3.36 17.85 -6.80
CA PRO A 101 -2.13 17.83 -7.60
C PRO A 101 -1.04 16.89 -7.10
N ARG A 102 -0.94 16.70 -5.78
CA ARG A 102 -0.01 15.77 -5.15
C ARG A 102 -0.23 14.31 -5.55
N PHE A 103 -1.47 13.90 -5.85
CA PHE A 103 -1.83 12.50 -6.07
C PHE A 103 -2.40 12.22 -7.46
N GLN A 104 -3.14 13.16 -8.05
CA GLN A 104 -4.02 12.93 -9.20
C GLN A 104 -3.32 12.27 -10.41
N SER A 105 -2.03 12.53 -10.61
CA SER A 105 -1.24 12.04 -11.75
C SER A 105 -0.37 10.82 -11.43
N LEU A 106 -0.43 10.30 -10.19
CA LEU A 106 0.30 9.09 -9.83
C LEU A 106 -0.24 7.91 -10.63
N LYS A 107 0.68 7.07 -11.11
CA LYS A 107 0.36 6.01 -12.07
C LYS A 107 0.32 4.66 -11.37
N PHE A 108 -0.80 3.97 -11.52
CA PHE A 108 -1.05 2.63 -10.99
C PHE A 108 -0.96 1.62 -12.13
N PHE A 109 -0.26 0.52 -11.88
CA PHE A 109 -0.10 -0.61 -12.80
C PHE A 109 0.33 -1.88 -12.05
N GLY A 110 0.36 -3.00 -12.77
CA GLY A 110 0.74 -4.29 -12.21
C GLY A 110 -0.19 -4.77 -11.11
N VAL A 111 -1.51 -4.50 -11.21
CA VAL A 111 -2.45 -4.98 -10.20
C VAL A 111 -2.55 -6.50 -10.23
N VAL A 112 -2.56 -7.12 -9.05
CA VAL A 112 -2.81 -8.54 -8.83
C VAL A 112 -3.84 -8.64 -7.71
N SER A 113 -4.88 -9.45 -7.90
CA SER A 113 -5.89 -9.79 -6.90
C SER A 113 -6.24 -11.26 -7.08
N GLU A 114 -5.73 -12.11 -6.19
CA GLU A 114 -5.85 -13.56 -6.27
C GLU A 114 -6.41 -14.14 -4.98
N TRP A 115 -7.34 -15.08 -5.15
CA TRP A 115 -7.86 -15.91 -4.06
C TRP A 115 -7.81 -17.38 -4.45
N ASP A 116 -7.35 -18.22 -3.53
CA ASP A 116 -7.32 -19.67 -3.72
C ASP A 116 -7.77 -20.38 -2.44
N LYS A 117 -8.84 -21.17 -2.56
CA LYS A 117 -9.44 -21.92 -1.46
C LYS A 117 -8.58 -23.08 -1.00
N ASP A 118 -7.88 -23.75 -1.91
CA ASP A 118 -7.11 -24.95 -1.62
C ASP A 118 -5.86 -24.61 -0.81
N THR A 119 -5.21 -23.51 -1.18
CA THR A 119 -4.04 -22.97 -0.44
C THR A 119 -4.42 -22.03 0.70
N THR A 120 -5.71 -21.67 0.84
CA THR A 120 -6.17 -20.63 1.79
C THR A 120 -5.38 -19.33 1.61
N LYS A 121 -5.27 -18.88 0.36
CA LYS A 121 -4.46 -17.74 -0.04
C LYS A 121 -5.37 -16.57 -0.41
N GLN A 122 -5.08 -15.40 0.13
CA GLN A 122 -5.67 -14.14 -0.30
C GLN A 122 -4.53 -13.14 -0.49
N PHE A 123 -4.22 -12.80 -1.74
CA PHE A 123 -3.10 -11.94 -2.09
C PHE A 123 -3.56 -10.84 -3.04
N ALA A 124 -3.22 -9.59 -2.73
CA ALA A 124 -3.37 -8.50 -3.66
C ALA A 124 -2.23 -7.49 -3.50
N ALA A 125 -1.81 -6.93 -4.64
CA ALA A 125 -0.75 -5.95 -4.71
C ALA A 125 -0.93 -5.05 -5.91
N VAL A 126 -0.39 -3.83 -5.81
CA VAL A 126 -0.27 -2.89 -6.92
C VAL A 126 1.06 -2.14 -6.85
N THR A 127 1.52 -1.65 -7.99
CA THR A 127 2.68 -0.76 -8.07
C THR A 127 2.25 0.64 -8.47
N VAL A 128 2.79 1.63 -7.77
CA VAL A 128 2.56 3.05 -8.01
C VAL A 128 3.88 3.72 -8.39
N GLU A 129 3.96 4.37 -9.55
CA GLU A 129 5.08 5.27 -9.87
C GLU A 129 4.83 6.61 -9.20
N VAL A 130 5.52 6.87 -8.08
CA VAL A 130 5.35 8.09 -7.27
C VAL A 130 6.22 9.24 -7.77
N GLU A 131 7.42 8.91 -8.23
CA GLU A 131 8.37 9.83 -8.86
C GLU A 131 9.07 9.10 -10.02
N PRO A 132 9.69 9.81 -10.99
CA PRO A 132 10.32 9.18 -12.15
C PRO A 132 11.37 8.09 -11.83
N SER A 133 11.94 8.11 -10.62
CA SER A 133 12.97 7.16 -10.16
C SER A 133 12.52 6.25 -9.00
N VAL A 134 11.28 6.39 -8.53
CA VAL A 134 10.79 5.70 -7.32
C VAL A 134 9.46 5.03 -7.60
N ARG A 135 9.39 3.73 -7.33
CA ARG A 135 8.13 2.96 -7.33
C ARG A 135 7.76 2.56 -5.92
N LEU A 136 6.49 2.70 -5.58
CA LEU A 136 5.89 2.19 -4.36
C LEU A 136 5.15 0.88 -4.68
N VAL A 137 5.56 -0.22 -4.05
CA VAL A 137 4.81 -1.48 -4.06
C VAL A 137 3.89 -1.51 -2.85
N VAL A 138 2.59 -1.65 -3.07
CA VAL A 138 1.58 -1.68 -2.01
C VAL A 138 0.99 -3.09 -1.94
N PHE A 139 1.02 -3.70 -0.76
CA PHE A 139 0.35 -4.97 -0.48
C PHE A 139 -0.93 -4.76 0.30
N ARG A 140 -2.04 -5.33 -0.19
CA ARG A 140 -3.34 -5.25 0.48
C ARG A 140 -3.34 -6.05 1.78
N GLY A 141 -4.04 -5.51 2.77
CA GLY A 141 -4.40 -6.28 3.96
C GLY A 141 -5.53 -7.28 3.69
N THR A 142 -6.01 -7.88 4.78
CA THR A 142 -7.12 -8.83 4.73
C THR A 142 -8.41 -8.15 4.27
N ASP A 143 -9.11 -8.80 3.36
CA ASP A 143 -10.48 -8.44 2.99
C ASP A 143 -11.48 -9.13 3.94
N GLU A 144 -12.76 -8.93 3.72
CA GLU A 144 -13.82 -9.51 4.54
C GLU A 144 -14.01 -11.03 4.34
N THR A 145 -13.22 -11.67 3.47
CA THR A 145 -13.41 -13.08 3.13
C THR A 145 -12.96 -14.00 4.26
N LEU A 146 -13.71 -15.09 4.48
CA LEU A 146 -13.32 -16.14 5.44
C LEU A 146 -11.94 -16.74 5.14
N ILE A 147 -11.49 -16.69 3.88
CA ILE A 147 -10.16 -17.16 3.47
C ILE A 147 -9.09 -16.23 4.02
N GLY A 148 -9.27 -14.91 3.86
CA GLY A 148 -8.38 -13.90 4.43
C GLY A 148 -8.25 -14.05 5.95
N TRP A 149 -9.37 -14.13 6.67
CA TRP A 149 -9.37 -14.35 8.12
C TRP A 149 -8.70 -15.68 8.53
N LYS A 150 -8.84 -16.74 7.74
CA LYS A 150 -8.19 -18.03 8.02
C LYS A 150 -6.68 -17.97 7.79
N GLU A 151 -6.22 -17.23 6.78
CA GLU A 151 -4.79 -16.99 6.55
C GLU A 151 -4.17 -16.13 7.65
N ASP A 152 -4.87 -15.10 8.14
CA ASP A 152 -4.45 -14.32 9.31
C ASP A 152 -4.27 -15.19 10.55
N PHE A 153 -5.19 -16.12 10.78
CA PHE A 153 -5.03 -17.07 11.88
C PHE A 153 -3.82 -17.99 11.68
N LEU A 154 -3.58 -18.46 10.44
CA LEU A 154 -2.38 -19.25 10.10
C LEU A 154 -1.10 -18.48 10.40
N MET A 155 -1.04 -17.17 10.15
CA MET A 155 0.15 -16.35 10.45
C MET A 155 0.53 -16.33 11.93
N THR A 156 -0.39 -16.64 12.85
CA THR A 156 -0.10 -16.67 14.29
C THR A 156 0.73 -17.88 14.73
N TYR A 157 0.75 -18.97 13.95
CA TYR A 157 1.48 -20.20 14.29
C TYR A 157 2.29 -20.82 13.14
N SER A 158 2.06 -20.40 11.89
CA SER A 158 2.81 -20.86 10.73
C SER A 158 4.04 -19.97 10.50
N PRO A 159 5.23 -20.56 10.26
CA PRO A 159 6.42 -19.77 9.93
C PRO A 159 6.38 -19.15 8.52
N LEU A 160 5.48 -19.64 7.66
CA LEU A 160 5.28 -19.17 6.29
C LEU A 160 3.81 -19.31 5.90
N VAL A 161 3.24 -18.29 5.26
CA VAL A 161 1.93 -18.36 4.60
C VAL A 161 2.05 -18.19 3.09
N ALA A 162 1.03 -18.59 2.33
CA ALA A 162 1.07 -18.56 0.87
C ALA A 162 1.24 -17.12 0.35
N ALA A 163 0.48 -16.17 0.89
CA ALA A 163 0.58 -14.76 0.51
C ALA A 163 1.98 -14.14 0.70
N GLN A 164 2.78 -14.64 1.67
CA GLN A 164 4.16 -14.20 1.87
C GLN A 164 5.08 -14.63 0.71
N THR A 165 4.81 -15.79 0.11
CA THR A 165 5.55 -16.28 -1.06
C THR A 165 5.22 -15.41 -2.27
N ASP A 166 3.95 -15.15 -2.52
CA ASP A 166 3.49 -14.29 -3.61
C ASP A 166 4.00 -12.85 -3.48
N ALA A 167 3.98 -12.29 -2.27
CA ALA A 167 4.52 -10.95 -2.00
C ALA A 167 6.01 -10.86 -2.36
N LYS A 168 6.78 -11.91 -2.04
CA LYS A 168 8.19 -12.00 -2.43
C LYS A 168 8.34 -12.09 -3.95
N GLU A 169 7.52 -12.90 -4.62
CA GLU A 169 7.59 -13.07 -6.08
C GLU A 169 7.22 -11.78 -6.81
N TYR A 170 6.15 -11.11 -6.39
CA TYR A 170 5.71 -9.82 -6.93
C TYR A 170 6.81 -8.76 -6.80
N LEU A 171 7.39 -8.59 -5.61
CA LEU A 171 8.48 -7.63 -5.39
C LEU A 171 9.72 -7.98 -6.22
N ALA A 172 10.08 -9.27 -6.32
CA ALA A 172 11.21 -9.70 -7.14
C ALA A 172 10.97 -9.39 -8.63
N LYS A 173 9.73 -9.57 -9.10
CA LYS A 173 9.32 -9.29 -10.47
C LYS A 173 9.37 -7.79 -10.77
N GLN A 174 8.81 -6.94 -9.91
CA GLN A 174 8.95 -5.48 -10.02
C GLN A 174 10.41 -5.04 -10.03
N ALA A 175 11.23 -5.59 -9.12
CA ALA A 175 12.65 -5.33 -9.06
C ALA A 175 13.41 -5.78 -10.32
N SER A 176 12.93 -6.80 -11.04
CA SER A 176 13.55 -7.24 -12.30
C SER A 176 13.22 -6.34 -13.50
N LEU A 177 12.05 -5.71 -13.48
CA LEU A 177 11.55 -4.83 -14.54
C LEU A 177 11.98 -3.37 -14.34
N TRP A 178 12.30 -2.99 -13.10
CA TRP A 178 12.65 -1.63 -12.72
C TRP A 178 14.03 -1.55 -12.08
N GLY A 179 14.85 -0.60 -12.52
CA GLY A 179 16.21 -0.39 -12.00
C GLY A 179 16.34 0.69 -10.92
N GLY A 180 15.28 1.47 -10.64
CA GLY A 180 15.30 2.54 -9.66
C GLY A 180 14.98 2.08 -8.23
N ASP A 181 14.68 3.07 -7.39
CA ASP A 181 14.40 2.86 -5.97
C ASP A 181 12.99 2.29 -5.77
N LEU A 182 12.85 1.51 -4.70
CA LEU A 182 11.64 0.82 -4.30
C LEU A 182 11.25 1.27 -2.90
N MET A 183 10.02 1.74 -2.77
CA MET A 183 9.32 1.84 -1.49
C MET A 183 8.34 0.69 -1.39
N ILE A 184 8.05 0.24 -0.17
CA ILE A 184 7.11 -0.85 0.05
C ILE A 184 6.12 -0.42 1.14
N SER A 185 4.84 -0.69 0.96
CA SER A 185 3.82 -0.35 1.95
C SER A 185 2.79 -1.45 2.13
N GLY A 186 2.15 -1.46 3.29
CA GLY A 186 0.96 -2.24 3.53
C GLY A 186 0.32 -1.97 4.88
N HIS A 187 -0.97 -2.25 4.96
CA HIS A 187 -1.77 -2.16 6.18
C HIS A 187 -2.19 -3.55 6.67
N SER A 188 -2.27 -3.75 7.99
CA SER A 188 -2.67 -5.02 8.62
C SER A 188 -1.81 -6.18 8.06
N LYS A 189 -2.41 -7.24 7.54
CA LYS A 189 -1.70 -8.33 6.84
C LYS A 189 -0.72 -7.81 5.77
N GLY A 190 -1.09 -6.79 5.00
CA GLY A 190 -0.29 -6.24 3.91
C GLY A 190 1.06 -5.72 4.39
N GLY A 191 1.13 -5.10 5.57
CA GLY A 191 2.42 -4.63 6.10
C GLY A 191 3.30 -5.77 6.63
N ASN A 192 2.73 -6.92 6.98
CA ASN A 192 3.49 -8.15 7.21
C ASN A 192 4.09 -8.70 5.91
N LEU A 193 3.28 -8.73 4.84
CA LEU A 193 3.72 -9.12 3.50
C LEU A 193 4.85 -8.21 3.01
N ALA A 194 4.71 -6.90 3.21
CA ALA A 194 5.72 -5.89 2.86
C ALA A 194 7.08 -6.20 3.50
N ILE A 195 7.12 -6.32 4.82
CA ILE A 195 8.37 -6.54 5.55
C ILE A 195 8.93 -7.95 5.31
N TYR A 196 8.08 -8.96 5.13
CA TYR A 196 8.51 -10.31 4.76
C TYR A 196 9.16 -10.34 3.36
N ALA A 197 8.48 -9.75 2.37
CA ALA A 197 8.96 -9.71 1.00
C ALA A 197 10.33 -9.02 0.95
N ALA A 198 10.44 -7.83 1.55
CA ALA A 198 11.69 -7.08 1.65
C ALA A 198 12.82 -7.90 2.30
N ALA A 199 12.55 -8.50 3.46
CA ALA A 199 13.56 -9.23 4.24
C ALA A 199 14.08 -10.49 3.54
N THR A 200 13.31 -11.05 2.60
CA THR A 200 13.63 -12.31 1.93
C THR A 200 14.07 -12.14 0.47
N GLN A 201 14.19 -10.90 -0.01
CA GLN A 201 14.77 -10.59 -1.32
C GLN A 201 16.27 -10.82 -1.37
N ALA A 202 16.79 -10.90 -2.60
CA ALA A 202 18.23 -10.86 -2.85
C ALA A 202 18.84 -9.51 -2.42
N GLU A 203 20.13 -9.53 -2.06
CA GLU A 203 20.82 -8.37 -1.47
C GLU A 203 20.87 -7.16 -2.41
N ASP A 204 20.98 -7.38 -3.73
CA ASP A 204 20.93 -6.34 -4.75
C ASP A 204 19.56 -5.66 -4.87
N VAL A 205 18.48 -6.40 -4.64
CA VAL A 205 17.12 -5.83 -4.53
C VAL A 205 16.96 -5.09 -3.21
N GLN A 206 17.42 -5.65 -2.09
CA GLN A 206 17.36 -5.00 -0.78
C GLN A 206 18.07 -3.64 -0.76
N LEU A 207 19.19 -3.50 -1.48
CA LEU A 207 19.93 -2.25 -1.58
C LEU A 207 19.16 -1.11 -2.30
N ARG A 208 18.10 -1.45 -3.05
CA ARG A 208 17.22 -0.47 -3.71
C ARG A 208 15.94 -0.19 -2.93
N ILE A 209 15.70 -0.93 -1.85
CA ILE A 209 14.59 -0.62 -0.96
C ILE A 209 15.02 0.59 -0.11
N VAL A 210 14.28 1.69 -0.19
CA VAL A 210 14.60 2.94 0.52
C VAL A 210 13.75 3.14 1.75
N ASP A 211 12.48 2.73 1.71
CA ASP A 211 11.53 2.84 2.83
C ASP A 211 10.54 1.68 2.83
N ILE A 212 10.14 1.24 4.02
CA ILE A 212 9.08 0.25 4.23
C ILE A 212 8.05 0.83 5.22
N PHE A 213 6.82 1.02 4.78
CA PHE A 213 5.72 1.54 5.59
C PHE A 213 4.81 0.40 6.06
N CYS A 214 4.77 0.14 7.36
CA CYS A 214 3.92 -0.87 7.97
C CYS A 214 2.86 -0.18 8.85
N PHE A 215 1.60 -0.20 8.42
CA PHE A 215 0.48 0.36 9.17
C PHE A 215 -0.28 -0.75 9.90
N ASP A 216 -0.38 -0.66 11.23
CA ASP A 216 -1.07 -1.61 12.11
C ASP A 216 -0.79 -3.08 11.81
N SER A 217 0.47 -3.39 11.48
CA SER A 217 0.85 -4.68 10.90
C SER A 217 1.39 -5.65 11.96
N PRO A 218 0.97 -6.93 11.94
CA PRO A 218 1.56 -7.94 12.81
C PRO A 218 3.03 -8.18 12.47
N GLY A 219 3.83 -8.51 13.48
CA GLY A 219 5.24 -8.81 13.31
C GLY A 219 5.50 -10.12 12.54
N LEU A 220 6.76 -10.36 12.17
CA LEU A 220 7.18 -11.58 11.50
C LEU A 220 7.45 -12.72 12.49
N TYR A 221 7.40 -13.95 11.98
CA TYR A 221 7.81 -15.12 12.75
C TYR A 221 9.29 -15.05 13.12
N ARG A 222 9.65 -15.60 14.30
CA ARG A 222 11.00 -15.48 14.88
C ARG A 222 12.12 -15.97 13.95
N SER A 223 11.87 -17.03 13.20
CA SER A 223 12.83 -17.58 12.24
C SER A 223 13.26 -16.56 11.17
N VAL A 224 12.40 -15.60 10.83
CA VAL A 224 12.71 -14.52 9.87
C VAL A 224 13.46 -13.38 10.55
N LEU A 225 13.08 -13.03 11.79
CA LEU A 225 13.71 -11.96 12.56
C LEU A 225 15.22 -12.18 12.79
N GLU A 226 15.64 -13.43 12.86
CA GLU A 226 17.04 -13.82 13.08
C GLU A 226 17.88 -13.87 11.78
N THR A 227 17.28 -13.59 10.61
CA THR A 227 17.98 -13.64 9.31
C THR A 227 18.77 -12.36 9.01
N LYS A 228 19.86 -12.48 8.24
CA LYS A 228 20.61 -11.31 7.75
C LYS A 228 19.72 -10.36 6.93
N GLY A 229 18.86 -10.91 6.08
CA GLY A 229 17.97 -10.11 5.23
C GLY A 229 17.00 -9.24 6.04
N TYR A 230 16.41 -9.77 7.12
CA TYR A 230 15.61 -8.96 8.03
C TYR A 230 16.43 -7.85 8.72
N GLN A 231 17.63 -8.18 9.22
CA GLN A 231 18.50 -7.21 9.88
C GLN A 231 18.94 -6.07 8.95
N ASN A 232 19.04 -6.34 7.63
CA ASN A 232 19.33 -5.32 6.62
C ASN A 232 18.17 -4.34 6.42
N ILE A 233 16.92 -4.85 6.38
CA ILE A 233 15.76 -4.03 6.00
C ILE A 233 15.05 -3.36 7.19
N VAL A 234 15.19 -3.90 8.41
CA VAL A 234 14.44 -3.39 9.56
C VAL A 234 14.74 -1.92 9.90
N PRO A 235 15.96 -1.36 9.68
CA PRO A 235 16.19 0.06 9.88
C PRO A 235 15.42 0.97 8.92
N LEU A 236 14.97 0.43 7.79
CA LEU A 236 14.16 1.14 6.77
C LEU A 236 12.65 1.03 7.06
N ALA A 237 12.26 0.19 8.03
CA ALA A 237 10.86 -0.09 8.32
C ALA A 237 10.29 0.89 9.35
N MET A 238 9.35 1.71 8.90
CA MET A 238 8.52 2.59 9.73
C MET A 238 7.24 1.86 10.13
N ARG A 239 7.05 1.69 11.43
CA ARG A 239 5.90 0.96 12.00
C ARG A 239 4.97 1.93 12.71
N TYR A 240 3.75 2.04 12.24
CA TYR A 240 2.70 2.87 12.82
C TYR A 240 1.66 1.98 13.48
N ILE A 241 1.49 2.12 14.80
CA ILE A 241 0.55 1.33 15.60
C ILE A 241 -0.42 2.31 16.26
N PRO A 242 -1.74 2.04 16.24
CA PRO A 242 -2.72 2.85 16.94
C PRO A 242 -2.34 3.01 18.42
N GLN A 243 -2.47 4.23 18.96
CA GLN A 243 -2.04 4.54 20.33
C GLN A 243 -2.76 3.68 21.39
N ASP A 244 -3.99 3.28 21.10
CA ASP A 244 -4.82 2.45 21.99
C ASP A 244 -4.93 0.98 21.52
N ALA A 245 -3.98 0.51 20.70
CA ALA A 245 -3.86 -0.92 20.40
C ALA A 245 -3.45 -1.66 21.67
N LEU A 246 -4.32 -2.55 22.15
CA LEU A 246 -4.13 -3.41 23.33
C LEU A 246 -3.08 -4.50 23.11
#